data_AF-A0A238K8M4-F1
#
_entry.id   AF-A0A238K8M4-F1
#
_cell.length_a   1.000
_cell.length_b   1.000
_cell.length_c   1.000
_cell.angle_alpha   90.00
_cell.angle_beta   90.00
_cell.angle_gamma   90.00
#
_symmetry.space_group_name_H-M   'P 1'
#
loop_
_entity.id
_entity.type
_entity.pdbx_description
1 polymer ?
#
loop_
_entity_poly.entity_id
_entity_poly.type
_entity_poly.pdbx_seq_one_letter_code
_entity_poly.pdbx_strand_id
1 'polypeptide(L)'
;MDQLSTQAMKLWPELAAQIGIAPEDVQVAPLARRLDARVDMVALRLDRQIGPALVLKLQAKPLDPEGFSNAMQGHMYAFDAFPDGVPELLAVDFETQACVMEFAEGQPLAVVLDGATLEQQADAMKRAGAWLGQYHRATCVETRVFQPKYTLGYLQDVIQEVRNGTRRIVDTERFLVCADALCGRQHLFEGRSTKAAQTHGDLHMRNLLMGPQVKAVDFSAQRVVPVGHDIGRLLSDYAILRAPHADIPPGEVLPIPVRDAFFDSYGLVGPEDPSVQLLIRHRVLAEWWGLPADQQDRSFAQQRRWLGIESLTARVFPGR
;
A
#
# COMPACT_ATOMS: atom_id res chain seq x y z
N MET A 1 -1.26 -10.10 28.06
CA MET A 1 -0.62 -9.96 26.73
C MET A 1 -0.52 -11.33 26.09
N ASP A 2 -0.63 -11.43 24.76
CA ASP A 2 -0.40 -12.70 24.04
C ASP A 2 1.10 -13.01 23.91
N GLN A 3 1.43 -14.20 23.37
CA GLN A 3 2.81 -14.67 23.26
C GLN A 3 3.69 -13.75 22.40
N LEU A 4 3.18 -13.24 21.28
CA LEU A 4 3.93 -12.39 20.36
C LEU A 4 4.16 -11.00 20.94
N SER A 5 3.15 -10.44 21.62
CA SER A 5 3.26 -9.20 22.37
C SER A 5 4.25 -9.34 23.54
N THR A 6 4.24 -10.49 24.22
CA THR A 6 5.21 -10.79 25.28
C THR A 6 6.62 -10.90 24.71
N GLN A 7 6.79 -11.49 23.52
CA GLN A 7 8.08 -11.55 22.84
C GLN A 7 8.59 -10.16 22.47
N ALA A 8 7.73 -9.30 21.91
CA ALA A 8 8.09 -7.91 21.61
C ALA A 8 8.51 -7.16 22.89
N MET A 9 7.72 -7.24 23.96
CA MET A 9 8.03 -6.55 25.22
C MET A 9 9.30 -7.05 25.92
N LYS A 10 9.80 -8.26 25.63
CA LYS A 10 11.11 -8.70 26.12
C LYS A 10 12.27 -7.90 25.52
N LEU A 11 12.09 -7.34 24.32
CA LEU A 11 13.09 -6.52 23.62
C LEU A 11 13.04 -5.04 24.07
N TRP A 12 11.96 -4.64 24.74
CA TRP A 12 11.75 -3.25 25.14
C TRP A 12 12.89 -2.65 25.97
N PRO A 13 13.45 -3.33 26.99
CA PRO A 13 14.52 -2.73 27.81
C PRO A 13 15.75 -2.32 27.00
N GLU A 14 16.16 -3.13 26.03
CA GLU A 14 17.32 -2.85 25.18
C GLU A 14 17.01 -1.72 24.19
N LEU A 15 15.85 -1.78 23.54
CA LEU A 15 15.40 -0.74 22.60
C LEU A 15 15.17 0.62 23.30
N ALA A 16 14.65 0.62 24.53
CA ALA A 16 14.50 1.82 25.35
C ALA A 16 15.85 2.44 25.72
N ALA A 17 16.85 1.62 26.03
CA ALA A 17 18.20 2.08 26.32
C ALA A 17 18.85 2.76 25.11
N GLN A 18 18.63 2.26 23.88
CA GLN A 18 19.14 2.89 22.65
C GLN A 18 18.65 4.33 22.46
N ILE A 19 17.45 4.65 22.95
CA ILE A 19 16.82 5.97 22.82
C ILE A 19 16.90 6.80 24.11
N GLY A 20 17.67 6.33 25.09
CA GLY A 20 17.95 7.06 26.33
C GLY A 20 16.75 7.22 27.25
N ILE A 21 15.78 6.29 27.23
CA ILE A 21 14.61 6.33 28.12
C ILE A 21 14.63 5.15 29.10
N ALA A 22 14.10 5.38 30.30
CA ALA A 22 13.85 4.30 31.24
C ALA A 22 12.76 3.37 30.68
N PRO A 23 12.93 2.04 30.76
CA PRO A 23 11.92 1.10 30.26
C PRO A 23 10.67 1.03 31.16
N GLU A 24 10.75 1.63 32.34
CA GLU A 24 9.70 1.67 33.35
C GLU A 24 8.50 2.52 32.89
N ASP A 25 7.31 2.17 33.36
CA ASP A 25 6.10 2.99 33.24
C ASP A 25 5.58 3.29 31.82
N VAL A 26 5.52 2.26 30.97
CA VAL A 26 4.72 2.28 29.74
C VAL A 26 3.41 1.51 29.89
N GLN A 27 2.28 2.13 29.53
CA GLN A 27 1.04 1.39 29.31
C GLN A 27 1.06 0.83 27.89
N VAL A 28 0.77 -0.47 27.77
CA VAL A 28 0.89 -1.20 26.50
C VAL A 28 -0.49 -1.51 25.96
N ALA A 29 -0.75 -1.11 24.71
CA ALA A 29 -1.97 -1.47 23.99
C ALA A 29 -1.63 -2.09 22.62
N PRO A 30 -2.35 -3.13 22.17
CA PRO A 30 -2.15 -3.68 20.84
C PRO A 30 -2.62 -2.68 19.78
N LEU A 31 -1.81 -2.45 18.73
CA LEU A 31 -2.20 -1.65 17.57
C LEU A 31 -2.57 -2.52 16.37
N ALA A 32 -1.68 -3.45 16.03
CA ALA A 32 -1.87 -4.34 14.90
C ALA A 32 -1.24 -5.70 15.20
N ARG A 33 -1.84 -6.74 14.63
CA ARG A 33 -1.32 -8.09 14.74
C ARG A 33 -1.64 -8.87 13.47
N ARG A 34 -0.68 -9.66 13.03
CA ARG A 34 -0.84 -10.66 11.98
C ARG A 34 -0.21 -11.96 12.43
N LEU A 35 -1.01 -13.02 12.40
CA LEU A 35 -0.58 -14.38 12.75
C LEU A 35 -1.16 -15.32 11.70
N ASP A 36 -0.34 -15.75 10.75
CA ASP A 36 -0.71 -16.72 9.73
C ASP A 36 0.46 -17.67 9.43
N ALA A 37 0.27 -18.64 8.53
CA ALA A 37 1.29 -19.65 8.22
C ALA A 37 2.64 -19.06 7.73
N ARG A 38 2.65 -17.82 7.25
CA ARG A 38 3.81 -17.15 6.66
C ARG A 38 4.31 -15.95 7.46
N VAL A 39 3.43 -15.28 8.19
CA VAL A 39 3.74 -14.01 8.87
C VAL A 39 3.29 -14.02 10.32
N ASP A 40 4.24 -13.73 11.22
CA ASP A 40 4.00 -13.45 12.64
C ASP A 40 4.53 -12.04 12.91
N MET A 41 3.63 -11.06 13.07
CA MET A 41 3.96 -9.67 13.34
C MET A 41 3.03 -9.07 14.39
N VAL A 42 3.60 -8.24 15.27
CA VAL A 42 2.85 -7.40 16.21
C VAL A 42 3.38 -5.97 16.20
N ALA A 43 2.47 -5.02 16.31
CA ALA A 43 2.78 -3.63 16.64
C ALA A 43 2.02 -3.26 17.92
N LEU A 44 2.75 -2.72 18.89
CA LEU A 44 2.26 -2.30 20.20
C LEU A 44 2.40 -0.79 20.33
N ARG A 45 1.36 -0.13 20.84
CA ARG A 45 1.44 1.24 21.33
C ARG A 45 2.00 1.22 22.74
N LEU A 46 3.00 2.05 22.98
CA LEU A 46 3.60 2.28 24.28
C LEU A 46 3.25 3.71 24.72
N ASP A 47 2.27 3.84 25.60
CA ASP A 47 1.88 5.11 26.20
C ASP A 47 2.80 5.39 27.38
N ARG A 48 3.65 6.42 27.23
CA ARG A 48 4.62 6.84 28.25
C ARG A 48 3.95 7.80 29.23
N GLN A 49 4.38 7.78 30.49
CA GLN A 49 3.96 8.81 31.45
C GLN A 49 4.41 10.22 31.03
N ILE A 50 5.61 10.33 30.43
CA ILE A 50 6.21 11.58 29.99
C ILE A 50 6.68 11.43 28.54
N GLY A 51 6.23 12.34 27.68
CA GLY A 51 6.56 12.37 26.26
C GLY A 51 5.51 11.73 25.36
N PRO A 52 5.73 11.75 24.04
CA PRO A 52 4.79 11.18 23.08
C PRO A 52 4.73 9.66 23.20
N ALA A 53 3.59 9.08 22.79
CA ALA A 53 3.46 7.64 22.64
C ALA A 53 4.42 7.11 21.56
N LEU A 54 4.80 5.84 21.70
CA LEU A 54 5.69 5.15 20.77
C LEU A 54 5.02 3.92 20.18
N VAL A 55 5.58 3.40 19.09
CA VAL A 55 5.23 2.10 18.53
C VAL A 55 6.41 1.16 18.64
N LEU A 56 6.21 0.01 19.27
CA LEU A 56 7.13 -1.13 19.23
C LEU A 56 6.60 -2.15 18.25
N LYS A 57 7.35 -2.40 17.17
CA LYS A 57 7.02 -3.38 16.15
C LYS A 57 8.00 -4.55 16.20
N LEU A 58 7.49 -5.76 16.08
CA LEU A 58 8.27 -7.00 15.96
C LEU A 58 7.74 -7.83 14.80
N GLN A 59 8.62 -8.23 13.89
CA GLN A 59 8.36 -9.26 12.89
C GLN A 59 9.08 -10.56 13.26
N ALA A 60 8.37 -11.48 13.91
CA ALA A 60 8.93 -12.76 14.33
C ALA A 60 9.02 -13.78 13.17
N LYS A 61 8.14 -13.67 12.16
CA LYS A 61 8.22 -14.47 10.92
C LYS A 61 7.77 -13.67 9.68
N PRO A 62 8.40 -13.90 8.53
CA PRO A 62 9.62 -14.68 8.33
C PRO A 62 10.84 -13.99 8.97
N LEU A 63 11.88 -14.77 9.27
CA LEU A 63 13.22 -14.22 9.52
C LEU A 63 13.84 -13.92 8.16
N ASP A 64 13.95 -12.64 7.85
CA ASP A 64 14.51 -12.05 6.63
C ASP A 64 15.29 -10.77 7.00
N PRO A 65 16.48 -10.90 7.60
CA PRO A 65 17.25 -9.75 8.08
C PRO A 65 17.61 -8.76 6.98
N GLU A 66 17.82 -9.26 5.75
CA GLU A 66 18.12 -8.41 4.59
C GLU A 66 16.89 -7.60 4.18
N GLY A 67 15.73 -8.24 4.03
CA GLY A 67 14.47 -7.55 3.74
C GLY A 67 14.08 -6.54 4.81
N PHE A 68 14.24 -6.91 6.09
CA PHE A 68 13.99 -6.01 7.22
C PHE A 68 14.95 -4.81 7.21
N SER A 69 16.25 -5.05 7.02
CA SER A 69 17.26 -3.98 6.93
C SER A 69 16.96 -3.02 5.78
N ASN A 70 16.64 -3.54 4.60
CA ASN A 70 16.27 -2.73 3.45
C ASN A 70 14.99 -1.90 3.70
N ALA A 71 14.01 -2.45 4.40
CA ALA A 71 12.80 -1.71 4.78
C ALA A 71 13.10 -0.58 5.79
N MET A 72 13.93 -0.83 6.80
CA MET A 72 14.34 0.20 7.77
C MET A 72 15.14 1.32 7.11
N GLN A 73 16.07 0.99 6.20
CA GLN A 73 16.78 1.98 5.39
C GLN A 73 15.84 2.78 4.48
N GLY A 74 14.81 2.12 3.93
CA GLY A 74 13.76 2.79 3.16
C GLY A 74 12.96 3.79 3.99
N HIS A 75 12.59 3.39 5.22
CA HIS A 75 11.88 4.25 6.17
C HIS A 75 12.72 5.45 6.62
N MET A 76 13.99 5.22 6.99
CA MET A 76 14.90 6.31 7.40
C MET A 76 15.09 7.33 6.27
N TYR A 77 15.32 6.87 5.04
CA TYR A 77 15.43 7.78 3.89
C TYR A 77 14.14 8.56 3.63
N ALA A 78 12.98 7.91 3.78
CA ALA A 78 11.69 8.57 3.65
C ALA A 78 11.50 9.66 4.72
N PHE A 79 11.92 9.39 5.96
CA PHE A 79 11.92 10.38 7.04
C PHE A 79 12.87 11.54 6.76
N ASP A 80 14.12 11.28 6.38
CA ASP A 80 15.10 12.33 6.07
C ASP A 80 14.60 13.28 4.96
N ALA A 81 13.89 12.74 3.97
CA ALA A 81 13.31 13.53 2.89
C ALA A 81 12.02 14.26 3.31
N PHE A 82 11.14 13.63 4.10
CA PHE A 82 9.85 14.18 4.47
C PHE A 82 9.47 13.90 5.95
N PRO A 83 10.12 14.58 6.92
CA PRO A 83 9.94 14.31 8.35
C PRO A 83 8.50 14.51 8.84
N ASP A 84 7.79 15.49 8.27
CA ASP A 84 6.39 15.77 8.66
C ASP A 84 5.42 14.67 8.20
N GLY A 85 5.80 13.89 7.18
CA GLY A 85 4.95 12.86 6.58
C GLY A 85 5.27 11.42 6.98
N VAL A 86 6.33 11.21 7.76
CA VAL A 86 6.84 9.88 8.14
C VAL A 86 7.14 9.89 9.64
N PRO A 87 6.81 8.84 10.41
CA PRO A 87 7.23 8.75 11.81
C PRO A 87 8.74 8.55 11.93
N GLU A 88 9.39 9.17 12.91
CA GLU A 88 10.82 8.92 13.14
C GLU A 88 11.07 7.49 13.63
N LEU A 89 12.10 6.84 13.09
CA LEU A 89 12.59 5.55 13.57
C LEU A 89 13.63 5.80 14.67
N LEU A 90 13.31 5.42 15.91
CA LEU A 90 14.09 5.79 17.09
C LEU A 90 15.10 4.71 17.48
N ALA A 91 14.72 3.44 17.37
CA ALA A 91 15.61 2.30 17.64
C ALA A 91 15.31 1.14 16.69
N VAL A 92 16.34 0.35 16.40
CA VAL A 92 16.23 -0.83 15.53
C VAL A 92 17.11 -1.94 16.08
N ASP A 93 16.54 -3.14 16.14
CA ASP A 93 17.26 -4.38 16.33
C ASP A 93 17.09 -5.23 15.06
N PHE A 94 18.16 -5.29 14.27
CA PHE A 94 18.19 -6.04 13.01
C PHE A 94 18.25 -7.55 13.21
N GLU A 95 18.77 -8.04 14.33
CA GLU A 95 18.87 -9.47 14.61
C GLU A 95 17.50 -10.06 14.92
N THR A 96 16.72 -9.34 15.75
CA THR A 96 15.38 -9.78 16.15
C THR A 96 14.26 -9.23 15.27
N GLN A 97 14.59 -8.35 14.31
CA GLN A 97 13.65 -7.65 13.41
C GLN A 97 12.59 -6.86 14.19
N ALA A 98 13.07 -6.10 15.17
CA ALA A 98 12.25 -5.23 15.99
C ALA A 98 12.67 -3.77 15.79
N CYS A 99 11.72 -2.87 15.95
CA CYS A 99 12.01 -1.44 15.94
C CYS A 99 11.05 -0.65 16.81
N VAL A 100 11.51 0.53 17.22
CA VAL A 100 10.74 1.53 17.92
C VAL A 100 10.66 2.77 17.05
N MET A 101 9.47 3.32 16.89
CA MET A 101 9.23 4.55 16.13
C MET A 101 8.22 5.44 16.84
N GLU A 102 8.13 6.70 16.42
CA GLU A 102 7.08 7.61 16.89
C GLU A 102 5.68 7.04 16.62
N PHE A 103 4.76 7.27 17.55
CA PHE A 103 3.35 7.03 17.29
C PHE A 103 2.77 8.13 16.39
N ALA A 104 2.29 7.74 15.20
CA ALA A 104 1.54 8.62 14.34
C ALA A 104 0.05 8.61 14.71
N GLU A 105 -0.46 9.79 15.08
CA GLU A 105 -1.86 9.98 15.39
C GLU A 105 -2.76 9.81 14.16
N GLY A 106 -3.99 9.34 14.39
CA GLY A 106 -5.00 9.18 13.36
C GLY A 106 -5.44 7.74 13.17
N GLN A 107 -6.38 7.56 12.24
CA GLN A 107 -6.89 6.25 11.85
C GLN A 107 -6.38 5.90 10.46
N PRO A 108 -6.11 4.62 10.15
CA PRO A 108 -5.80 4.22 8.79
C PRO A 108 -6.88 4.70 7.82
N LEU A 109 -6.49 5.15 6.61
CA LEU A 109 -7.43 5.61 5.58
C LEU A 109 -8.53 4.57 5.30
N ALA A 110 -8.19 3.28 5.35
CA ALA A 110 -9.15 2.18 5.19
C ALA A 110 -10.31 2.20 6.21
N VAL A 111 -10.05 2.72 7.43
CA VAL A 111 -11.03 2.89 8.51
C VAL A 111 -11.81 4.19 8.32
N VAL A 112 -11.13 5.29 7.98
CA VAL A 112 -11.79 6.58 7.70
C VAL A 112 -12.83 6.47 6.59
N LEU A 113 -12.56 5.64 5.57
CA LEU A 113 -13.45 5.43 4.44
C LEU A 113 -14.58 4.42 4.73
N ASP A 114 -14.57 3.73 5.86
CA ASP A 114 -15.61 2.74 6.17
C ASP A 114 -16.93 3.43 6.49
N GLY A 115 -17.94 3.23 5.65
CA GLY A 115 -19.24 3.90 5.77
C GLY A 115 -19.26 5.38 5.34
N ALA A 116 -18.16 5.92 4.83
CA ALA A 116 -18.08 7.31 4.37
C ALA A 116 -18.89 7.55 3.08
N THR A 117 -19.53 8.71 2.97
CA THR A 117 -20.19 9.15 1.72
C THR A 117 -19.17 9.44 0.62
N LEU A 118 -19.59 9.48 -0.65
CA LEU A 118 -18.67 9.75 -1.76
C LEU A 118 -17.91 11.08 -1.62
N GLU A 119 -18.58 12.11 -1.09
CA GLU A 119 -17.97 13.41 -0.79
C GLU A 119 -16.88 13.29 0.29
N GLN A 120 -17.18 12.61 1.40
CA GLN A 120 -16.21 12.36 2.46
C GLN A 120 -15.03 11.49 1.98
N GLN A 121 -15.30 10.54 1.08
CA GLN A 121 -14.25 9.75 0.44
C GLN A 121 -13.36 10.65 -0.44
N ALA A 122 -13.94 11.57 -1.21
CA ALA A 122 -13.17 12.52 -2.02
C ALA A 122 -12.29 13.43 -1.14
N ASP A 123 -12.79 13.93 -0.01
CA ASP A 123 -12.01 14.74 0.94
C ASP A 123 -10.84 13.96 1.55
N ALA A 124 -11.08 12.71 1.97
CA ALA A 124 -10.02 11.85 2.50
C ALA A 124 -8.97 11.55 1.42
N MET A 125 -9.39 11.32 0.18
CA MET A 125 -8.50 11.06 -0.95
C MET A 125 -7.73 12.32 -1.39
N LYS A 126 -8.29 13.52 -1.24
CA LYS A 126 -7.56 14.78 -1.41
C LYS A 126 -6.39 14.88 -0.44
N ARG A 127 -6.61 14.51 0.82
CA ARG A 127 -5.53 14.52 1.83
C ARG A 127 -4.48 13.45 1.52
N ALA A 128 -4.89 12.29 1.03
CA ALA A 128 -3.98 11.23 0.60
C ALA A 128 -3.14 11.64 -0.62
N GLY A 129 -3.76 12.28 -1.62
CA GLY A 129 -3.09 12.85 -2.79
C GLY A 129 -2.09 13.92 -2.40
N ALA A 130 -2.48 14.85 -1.52
CA ALA A 130 -1.58 15.87 -0.99
C ALA A 130 -0.34 15.29 -0.29
N TRP A 131 -0.52 14.25 0.54
CA TRP A 131 0.59 13.58 1.21
C TRP A 131 1.54 12.92 0.19
N LEU A 132 1.01 12.11 -0.73
CA LEU A 132 1.82 11.39 -1.70
C LEU A 132 2.55 12.35 -2.65
N GLY A 133 1.90 13.46 -3.02
CA GLY A 133 2.49 14.50 -3.85
C GLY A 133 3.66 15.19 -3.17
N GLN A 134 3.54 15.46 -1.87
CA GLN A 134 4.63 16.02 -1.06
C GLN A 134 5.78 15.01 -0.91
N TYR A 135 5.47 13.76 -0.55
CA TYR A 135 6.47 12.71 -0.42
C TYR A 135 7.28 12.51 -1.71
N HIS A 136 6.61 12.34 -2.85
CA HIS A 136 7.30 12.20 -4.14
C HIS A 136 8.11 13.45 -4.51
N ARG A 137 7.61 14.66 -4.24
CA ARG A 137 8.37 15.90 -4.48
C ARG A 137 9.64 15.99 -3.63
N ALA A 138 9.55 15.56 -2.38
CA ALA A 138 10.68 15.52 -1.46
C ALA A 138 11.72 14.46 -1.85
N THR A 139 11.31 13.42 -2.59
CA THR A 139 12.14 12.26 -2.89
C THR A 139 12.42 12.10 -4.39
N CYS A 140 13.41 12.85 -4.87
CA CYS A 140 13.98 12.78 -6.23
C CYS A 140 12.94 12.63 -7.36
N VAL A 141 12.46 13.75 -7.93
CA VAL A 141 11.56 13.72 -9.08
C VAL A 141 12.33 13.86 -10.38
N GLU A 142 12.23 12.85 -11.24
CA GLU A 142 12.76 12.93 -12.60
C GLU A 142 11.70 12.63 -13.65
N THR A 143 11.86 13.23 -14.83
CA THR A 143 11.04 12.88 -16.00
C THR A 143 11.63 11.62 -16.64
N ARG A 144 10.81 10.59 -16.84
CA ARG A 144 11.19 9.37 -17.57
C ARG A 144 10.26 9.12 -18.75
N VAL A 145 10.77 8.44 -19.76
CA VAL A 145 9.95 7.80 -20.78
C VAL A 145 9.32 6.55 -20.18
N PHE A 146 8.01 6.44 -20.20
CA PHE A 146 7.29 5.29 -19.66
C PHE A 146 7.45 4.07 -20.58
N GLN A 147 7.93 2.98 -19.99
CA GLN A 147 8.27 1.74 -20.66
C GLN A 147 7.57 0.58 -19.92
N PRO A 148 6.32 0.23 -20.28
CA PRO A 148 5.52 -0.76 -19.56
C PRO A 148 5.97 -2.21 -19.80
N LYS A 149 7.02 -2.43 -20.61
CA LYS A 149 7.45 -3.76 -21.07
C LYS A 149 7.64 -4.79 -19.94
N TYR A 150 8.17 -4.38 -18.79
CA TYR A 150 8.38 -5.31 -17.66
C TYR A 150 7.07 -5.67 -16.97
N THR A 151 6.20 -4.68 -16.76
CA THR A 151 4.87 -4.87 -16.17
C THR A 151 4.00 -5.75 -17.06
N LEU A 152 3.94 -5.45 -18.37
CA LEU A 152 3.14 -6.21 -19.31
C LEU A 152 3.76 -7.56 -19.66
N GLY A 153 5.09 -7.68 -19.68
CA GLY A 153 5.78 -8.96 -19.81
C GLY A 153 5.41 -9.91 -18.67
N TYR A 154 5.42 -9.42 -17.43
CA TYR A 154 4.95 -10.22 -16.29
C TYR A 154 3.48 -10.61 -16.41
N LEU A 155 2.61 -9.70 -16.87
CA LEU A 155 1.20 -10.03 -17.14
C LEU A 155 1.07 -11.10 -18.23
N GLN A 156 1.88 -11.04 -19.28
CA GLN A 156 1.91 -12.06 -20.34
C GLN A 156 2.35 -13.43 -19.81
N ASP A 157 3.34 -13.47 -18.91
CA ASP A 157 3.75 -14.71 -18.25
C ASP A 157 2.59 -15.29 -17.43
N VAL A 158 1.90 -14.47 -16.64
CA VAL A 158 0.70 -14.87 -15.88
C VAL A 158 -0.40 -15.39 -16.82
N ILE A 159 -0.67 -14.70 -17.93
CA ILE A 159 -1.64 -15.15 -18.95
C ILE A 159 -1.26 -16.54 -19.47
N GLN A 160 0.02 -16.77 -19.76
CA GLN A 160 0.50 -18.05 -20.27
C GLN A 160 0.40 -19.17 -19.22
N GLU A 161 0.74 -18.87 -17.97
CA GLU A 161 0.56 -19.79 -16.82
C GLU A 161 -0.90 -20.17 -16.59
N VAL A 162 -1.83 -19.24 -16.82
CA VAL A 162 -3.26 -19.51 -16.70
C VAL A 162 -3.75 -20.37 -17.87
N ARG A 163 -3.36 -20.03 -19.11
CA ARG A 163 -3.73 -20.78 -20.33
C ARG A 163 -3.21 -22.22 -20.30
N ASN A 164 -2.01 -22.45 -19.76
CA ASN A 164 -1.43 -23.79 -19.67
C ASN A 164 -1.82 -24.54 -18.38
N GLY A 165 -2.60 -23.92 -17.48
CA GLY A 165 -3.10 -24.51 -16.24
C GLY A 165 -2.10 -24.60 -15.09
N THR A 166 -0.89 -24.04 -15.22
CA THR A 166 0.10 -24.02 -14.12
C THR A 166 -0.25 -23.01 -13.03
N ARG A 167 -1.03 -21.98 -13.36
CA ARG A 167 -1.64 -21.07 -12.38
C ARG A 167 -3.17 -21.21 -12.43
N ARG A 168 -3.76 -21.56 -11.29
CA ARG A 168 -5.22 -21.53 -11.11
C ARG A 168 -5.65 -20.16 -10.61
N ILE A 169 -6.70 -19.61 -11.20
CA ILE A 169 -7.32 -18.33 -10.81
C ILE A 169 -8.83 -18.46 -10.81
N VAL A 170 -9.50 -17.52 -10.13
CA VAL A 170 -10.95 -17.40 -10.15
C VAL A 170 -11.40 -16.87 -11.52
N ASP A 171 -12.48 -17.41 -12.10
CA ASP A 171 -13.10 -16.91 -13.33
C ASP A 171 -12.07 -16.68 -14.48
N THR A 172 -11.41 -17.78 -14.86
CA THR A 172 -10.30 -17.83 -15.82
C THR A 172 -10.61 -17.16 -17.15
N GLU A 173 -11.79 -17.43 -17.73
CA GLU A 173 -12.14 -16.90 -19.05
C GLU A 173 -12.23 -15.38 -19.03
N ARG A 174 -12.96 -14.83 -18.06
CA ARG A 174 -13.11 -13.37 -17.92
C ARG A 174 -11.79 -12.69 -17.59
N PHE A 175 -10.96 -13.31 -16.75
CA PHE A 175 -9.62 -12.82 -16.46
C PHE A 175 -8.79 -12.70 -17.73
N LEU A 176 -8.73 -13.76 -18.55
CA LEU A 176 -7.93 -13.79 -19.79
C LEU A 176 -8.39 -12.71 -20.75
N VAL A 177 -9.71 -12.52 -20.93
CA VAL A 177 -10.27 -11.46 -21.77
C VAL A 177 -9.84 -10.07 -21.30
N CYS A 178 -9.92 -9.80 -19.99
CA CYS A 178 -9.52 -8.51 -19.42
C CYS A 178 -8.01 -8.28 -19.52
N ALA A 179 -7.20 -9.31 -19.27
CA ALA A 179 -5.75 -9.25 -19.31
C ALA A 179 -5.24 -9.02 -20.74
N ASP A 180 -5.76 -9.76 -21.72
CA ASP A 180 -5.45 -9.56 -23.15
C ASP A 180 -5.87 -8.14 -23.60
N ALA A 181 -7.01 -7.63 -23.13
CA ALA A 181 -7.46 -6.28 -23.44
C ALA A 181 -6.51 -5.19 -22.89
N LEU A 182 -5.93 -5.38 -21.71
CA LEU A 182 -4.92 -4.46 -21.19
C LEU A 182 -3.61 -4.55 -21.99
N CYS A 183 -3.15 -5.76 -22.31
CA CYS A 183 -1.96 -5.97 -23.14
C CYS A 183 -2.10 -5.32 -24.53
N GLY A 184 -3.25 -5.47 -25.18
CA GLY A 184 -3.53 -4.86 -26.48
C GLY A 184 -3.48 -3.32 -26.49
N ARG A 185 -3.54 -2.69 -25.32
CA ARG A 185 -3.47 -1.23 -25.14
C ARG A 185 -2.06 -0.69 -24.88
N GLN A 186 -1.01 -1.53 -24.88
CA GLN A 186 0.37 -1.13 -24.60
C GLN A 186 0.80 0.14 -25.36
N HIS A 187 0.51 0.18 -26.66
CA HIS A 187 0.88 1.28 -27.57
C HIS A 187 0.30 2.65 -27.16
N LEU A 188 -0.74 2.69 -26.33
CA LEU A 188 -1.35 3.93 -25.83
C LEU A 188 -0.53 4.59 -24.71
N PHE A 189 0.38 3.83 -24.09
CA PHE A 189 1.12 4.25 -22.90
C PHE A 189 2.63 4.32 -23.16
N GLU A 190 3.16 3.37 -23.92
CA GLU A 190 4.60 3.26 -24.20
C GLU A 190 5.15 4.51 -24.90
N GLY A 191 6.35 4.93 -24.53
CA GLY A 191 7.05 6.06 -25.14
C GLY A 191 6.56 7.43 -24.67
N ARG A 192 5.46 7.50 -23.89
CA ARG A 192 4.96 8.76 -23.32
C ARG A 192 5.76 9.15 -22.08
N SER A 193 5.82 10.45 -21.79
CA SER A 193 6.52 10.98 -20.61
C SER A 193 5.72 10.73 -19.33
N THR A 194 6.43 10.42 -18.24
CA THR A 194 5.90 10.31 -16.87
C THR A 194 6.91 10.87 -15.87
N LYS A 195 6.53 10.90 -14.59
CA LYS A 195 7.43 11.20 -13.46
C LYS A 195 7.83 9.92 -12.75
N ALA A 196 9.09 9.85 -12.35
CA ALA A 196 9.58 8.86 -11.40
C ALA A 196 9.98 9.57 -10.11
N ALA A 197 9.73 8.90 -8.99
CA ALA A 197 10.10 9.33 -7.66
C ALA A 197 10.50 8.11 -6.84
N GLN A 198 11.09 8.35 -5.66
CA GLN A 198 11.19 7.29 -4.69
C GLN A 198 9.78 6.82 -4.29
N THR A 199 9.54 5.51 -4.36
CA THR A 199 8.26 4.96 -3.92
C THR A 199 8.26 4.60 -2.44
N HIS A 200 7.09 4.64 -1.84
CA HIS A 200 6.78 3.91 -0.61
C HIS A 200 6.85 2.39 -0.83
N GLY A 201 6.38 1.90 -1.99
CA GLY A 201 6.54 0.50 -2.42
C GLY A 201 5.44 -0.46 -1.96
N ASP A 202 4.64 -0.11 -0.96
CA ASP A 202 3.40 -0.81 -0.57
C ASP A 202 2.34 0.16 -0.02
N LEU A 203 2.14 1.29 -0.71
CA LEU A 203 1.20 2.32 -0.27
C LEU A 203 -0.26 1.89 -0.52
N HIS A 204 -0.85 1.18 0.44
CA HIS A 204 -2.27 0.86 0.46
C HIS A 204 -3.01 1.60 1.58
N MET A 205 -4.35 1.59 1.61
CA MET A 205 -5.13 2.42 2.54
C MET A 205 -4.87 2.17 4.03
N ARG A 206 -4.30 1.02 4.40
CA ARG A 206 -3.92 0.75 5.80
C ARG A 206 -2.58 1.37 6.22
N ASN A 207 -1.73 1.74 5.27
CA ASN A 207 -0.38 2.29 5.52
C ASN A 207 -0.38 3.82 5.53
N LEU A 208 -1.55 4.46 5.35
CA LEU A 208 -1.71 5.90 5.42
C LEU A 208 -2.62 6.26 6.59
N LEU A 209 -2.07 6.94 7.60
CA LEU A 209 -2.75 7.33 8.82
C LEU A 209 -3.29 8.75 8.68
N MET A 210 -4.59 8.90 8.87
CA MET A 210 -5.35 10.13 8.67
C MET A 210 -5.55 10.85 10.01
N GLY A 211 -4.47 11.45 10.54
CA GLY A 211 -4.49 12.28 11.76
C GLY A 211 -4.68 13.76 11.46
N PRO A 212 -4.33 14.67 12.39
CA PRO A 212 -4.20 16.09 12.08
C PRO A 212 -3.20 16.34 10.94
N GLN A 213 -2.07 15.61 10.98
CA GLN A 213 -1.16 15.42 9.85
C GLN A 213 -1.37 14.02 9.27
N VAL A 214 -1.23 13.89 7.95
CA VAL A 214 -1.23 12.58 7.31
C VAL A 214 0.18 12.02 7.40
N LYS A 215 0.34 10.79 7.89
CA LYS A 215 1.63 10.09 7.92
C LYS A 215 1.51 8.72 7.25
N ALA A 216 2.56 8.25 6.59
CA ALA A 216 2.62 6.87 6.11
C ALA A 216 3.58 6.02 6.94
N VAL A 217 3.34 4.71 6.93
CA VAL A 217 4.11 3.71 7.68
C VAL A 217 4.39 2.49 6.81
N ASP A 218 5.30 1.63 7.25
CA ASP A 218 5.62 0.36 6.58
C ASP A 218 6.20 0.53 5.17
N PHE A 219 7.21 1.40 5.05
CA PHE A 219 7.97 1.60 3.82
C PHE A 219 8.70 0.32 3.40
N SER A 220 8.75 0.10 2.08
CA SER A 220 9.56 -0.95 1.47
C SER A 220 10.96 -0.45 1.13
N ALA A 221 11.80 -1.38 0.65
CA ALA A 221 13.13 -1.06 0.15
C ALA A 221 13.14 0.06 -0.89
N GLN A 222 14.21 0.83 -0.88
CA GLN A 222 14.35 2.01 -1.71
C GLN A 222 14.31 1.69 -3.22
N ARG A 223 13.40 2.35 -3.95
CA ARG A 223 13.29 2.23 -5.41
C ARG A 223 12.78 3.52 -6.05
N VAL A 224 13.49 4.00 -7.08
CA VAL A 224 13.04 5.10 -7.94
C VAL A 224 12.37 4.53 -9.19
N VAL A 225 11.05 4.60 -9.24
CA VAL A 225 10.22 4.05 -10.33
C VAL A 225 9.10 5.04 -10.70
N PRO A 226 8.39 4.85 -11.83
CA PRO A 226 7.26 5.71 -12.17
C PRO A 226 6.25 5.84 -11.03
N VAL A 227 5.78 7.07 -10.78
CA VAL A 227 4.87 7.39 -9.67
C VAL A 227 3.55 6.62 -9.71
N GLY A 228 3.16 6.12 -10.89
CA GLY A 228 2.03 5.23 -11.07
C GLY A 228 2.10 3.93 -10.26
N HIS A 229 3.27 3.52 -9.74
CA HIS A 229 3.37 2.34 -8.88
C HIS A 229 2.67 2.53 -7.53
N ASP A 230 2.98 3.62 -6.81
CA ASP A 230 2.33 3.94 -5.53
C ASP A 230 0.89 4.41 -5.74
N ILE A 231 0.65 5.25 -6.75
CA ILE A 231 -0.70 5.72 -7.10
C ILE A 231 -1.59 4.52 -7.45
N GLY A 232 -1.11 3.61 -8.31
CA GLY A 232 -1.85 2.42 -8.71
C GLY A 232 -2.15 1.50 -7.52
N ARG A 233 -1.20 1.33 -6.59
CA ARG A 233 -1.37 0.53 -5.37
C ARG A 233 -2.47 1.12 -4.47
N LEU A 234 -2.41 2.41 -4.16
CA LEU A 234 -3.37 3.06 -3.27
C LEU A 234 -4.77 3.13 -3.89
N LEU A 235 -4.85 3.61 -5.14
CA LEU A 235 -6.13 3.89 -5.79
C LEU A 235 -6.88 2.61 -6.17
N SER A 236 -6.18 1.54 -6.56
CA SER A 236 -6.84 0.24 -6.79
C SER A 236 -7.30 -0.41 -5.49
N ASP A 237 -6.57 -0.27 -4.38
CA ASP A 237 -7.00 -0.78 -3.08
C ASP A 237 -8.29 -0.09 -2.61
N TYR A 238 -8.35 1.23 -2.77
CA TYR A 238 -9.57 2.02 -2.57
C TYR A 238 -10.70 1.57 -3.50
N ALA A 239 -10.44 1.50 -4.81
CA ALA A 239 -11.44 1.15 -5.80
C ALA A 239 -12.07 -0.20 -5.48
N ILE A 240 -11.26 -1.22 -5.22
CA ILE A 240 -11.72 -2.59 -4.95
C ILE A 240 -12.53 -2.68 -3.65
N LEU A 241 -12.14 -1.97 -2.59
CA LEU A 241 -12.66 -2.23 -1.25
C LEU A 241 -13.65 -1.20 -0.70
N ARG A 242 -13.73 -0.01 -1.31
CA ARG A 242 -14.44 1.15 -0.74
C ARG A 242 -15.25 1.94 -1.76
N ALA A 243 -14.83 1.98 -3.02
CA ALA A 243 -15.51 2.81 -4.01
C ALA A 243 -16.94 2.31 -4.27
N PRO A 244 -17.93 3.22 -4.41
CA PRO A 244 -19.25 2.86 -4.91
C PRO A 244 -19.15 2.58 -6.41
N HIS A 245 -19.03 1.31 -6.80
CA HIS A 245 -18.82 0.93 -8.21
C HIS A 245 -19.94 1.36 -9.17
N ALA A 246 -21.13 1.68 -8.66
CA ALA A 246 -22.21 2.25 -9.46
C ALA A 246 -21.85 3.63 -10.03
N ASP A 247 -21.02 4.39 -9.30
CA ASP A 247 -20.62 5.76 -9.64
C ASP A 247 -19.33 5.81 -10.47
N ILE A 248 -18.75 4.65 -10.81
CA ILE A 248 -17.56 4.54 -11.64
C ILE A 248 -17.98 4.52 -13.12
N PRO A 249 -17.53 5.49 -13.95
CA PRO A 249 -17.81 5.49 -15.37
C PRO A 249 -17.26 4.24 -16.09
N PRO A 250 -17.92 3.75 -17.15
CA PRO A 250 -17.38 2.67 -17.97
C PRO A 250 -15.98 3.01 -18.51
N GLY A 251 -15.04 2.08 -18.40
CA GLY A 251 -13.64 2.21 -18.79
C GLY A 251 -12.74 2.82 -17.70
N GLU A 252 -13.31 3.35 -16.62
CA GLU A 252 -12.58 3.97 -15.50
C GLU A 252 -12.43 3.03 -14.29
N VAL A 253 -11.52 3.40 -13.40
CA VAL A 253 -11.25 2.66 -12.14
C VAL A 253 -11.80 3.39 -10.91
N LEU A 254 -12.08 4.69 -11.01
CA LEU A 254 -12.44 5.54 -9.88
C LEU A 254 -13.71 6.35 -10.18
N PRO A 255 -14.51 6.68 -9.16
CA PRO A 255 -15.51 7.73 -9.28
C PRO A 255 -14.83 9.07 -9.60
N ILE A 256 -15.45 9.87 -10.47
CA ILE A 256 -14.90 11.16 -10.92
C ILE A 256 -14.56 12.10 -9.74
N PRO A 257 -15.45 12.32 -8.74
CA PRO A 257 -15.15 13.24 -7.64
C PRO A 257 -13.90 12.84 -6.85
N VAL A 258 -13.69 11.55 -6.66
CA VAL A 258 -12.55 11.01 -5.90
C VAL A 258 -11.26 11.09 -6.71
N ARG A 259 -11.33 10.76 -8.01
CA ARG A 259 -10.21 10.93 -8.94
C ARG A 259 -9.73 12.37 -8.94
N ASP A 260 -10.64 13.31 -9.17
CA ASP A 260 -10.29 14.72 -9.31
C ASP A 260 -9.72 15.27 -7.99
N ALA A 261 -10.38 14.99 -6.86
CA ALA A 261 -9.89 15.40 -5.54
C ALA A 261 -8.47 14.88 -5.23
N PHE A 262 -8.18 13.62 -5.57
CA PHE A 262 -6.84 13.05 -5.40
C PHE A 262 -5.81 13.73 -6.30
N PHE A 263 -6.07 13.86 -7.60
CA PHE A 263 -5.08 14.37 -8.55
C PHE A 263 -4.86 15.89 -8.44
N ASP A 264 -5.90 16.66 -8.12
CA ASP A 264 -5.80 18.11 -7.89
C ASP A 264 -4.86 18.44 -6.73
N SER A 265 -4.83 17.59 -5.71
CA SER A 265 -3.96 17.74 -4.54
C SER A 265 -2.59 17.09 -4.70
N TYR A 266 -2.51 15.98 -5.45
CA TYR A 266 -1.25 15.31 -5.75
C TYR A 266 -0.31 16.20 -6.57
N GLY A 267 -0.80 16.78 -7.68
CA GLY A 267 -0.16 17.88 -8.41
C GLY A 267 1.14 17.59 -9.16
N LEU A 268 1.70 16.37 -9.12
CA LEU A 268 2.90 16.01 -9.91
C LEU A 268 2.57 15.52 -11.31
N VAL A 269 1.53 14.70 -11.44
CA VAL A 269 0.95 14.24 -12.70
C VAL A 269 -0.58 14.16 -12.56
N GLY A 270 -1.30 14.20 -13.67
CA GLY A 270 -2.76 14.04 -13.69
C GLY A 270 -3.22 12.59 -13.90
N PRO A 271 -4.55 12.35 -13.91
CA PRO A 271 -5.12 11.02 -14.17
C PRO A 271 -4.75 10.49 -15.57
N GLU A 272 -4.39 11.38 -16.49
CA GLU A 272 -4.02 11.04 -17.86
C GLU A 272 -2.56 10.56 -18.02
N ASP A 273 -1.77 10.54 -16.95
CA ASP A 273 -0.38 10.05 -16.99
C ASP A 273 -0.31 8.58 -17.43
N PRO A 274 0.61 8.21 -18.35
CA PRO A 274 0.67 6.87 -18.92
C PRO A 274 0.98 5.79 -17.87
N SER A 275 1.80 6.10 -16.86
CA SER A 275 2.11 5.15 -15.78
C SER A 275 0.90 4.94 -14.89
N VAL A 276 0.16 6.01 -14.56
CA VAL A 276 -1.07 5.94 -13.76
C VAL A 276 -2.13 5.10 -14.48
N GLN A 277 -2.45 5.44 -15.74
CA GLN A 277 -3.52 4.77 -16.47
C GLN A 277 -3.29 3.26 -16.63
N LEU A 278 -2.05 2.85 -16.91
CA LEU A 278 -1.72 1.43 -17.06
C LEU A 278 -1.63 0.73 -15.70
N LEU A 279 -0.88 1.30 -14.73
CA LEU A 279 -0.55 0.59 -13.50
C LEU A 279 -1.75 0.41 -12.58
N ILE A 280 -2.71 1.34 -12.56
CA ILE A 280 -3.93 1.16 -11.77
C ILE A 280 -4.78 -0.02 -12.29
N ARG A 281 -4.90 -0.17 -13.61
CA ARG A 281 -5.65 -1.27 -14.27
C ARG A 281 -4.91 -2.60 -14.13
N HIS A 282 -3.60 -2.57 -14.33
CA HIS A 282 -2.75 -3.72 -14.06
C HIS A 282 -2.88 -4.18 -12.61
N ARG A 283 -2.93 -3.24 -11.64
CA ARG A 283 -3.05 -3.59 -10.23
C ARG A 283 -4.39 -4.24 -9.89
N VAL A 284 -5.50 -3.83 -10.52
CA VAL A 284 -6.79 -4.53 -10.39
C VAL A 284 -6.67 -5.99 -10.81
N LEU A 285 -6.04 -6.26 -11.95
CA LEU A 285 -5.77 -7.63 -12.38
C LEU A 285 -4.80 -8.35 -11.43
N ALA A 286 -3.79 -7.63 -10.90
CA ALA A 286 -2.82 -8.21 -9.98
C ALA A 286 -3.42 -8.70 -8.67
N GLU A 287 -4.37 -7.94 -8.15
CA GLU A 287 -5.16 -8.35 -6.99
C GLU A 287 -6.06 -9.56 -7.33
N TRP A 288 -6.50 -9.70 -8.59
CA TRP A 288 -7.28 -10.87 -9.04
C TRP A 288 -6.43 -12.14 -9.09
N TRP A 289 -5.31 -12.16 -9.82
CA TRP A 289 -4.48 -13.36 -9.93
C TRP A 289 -3.70 -13.70 -8.64
N GLY A 290 -3.70 -12.78 -7.67
CA GLY A 290 -3.14 -13.01 -6.33
C GLY A 290 -4.09 -13.72 -5.36
N LEU A 291 -5.37 -13.89 -5.71
CA LEU A 291 -6.36 -14.56 -4.86
C LEU A 291 -6.33 -16.09 -5.05
N PRO A 292 -6.57 -16.86 -3.98
CA PRO A 292 -6.82 -18.30 -4.11
C PRO A 292 -7.97 -18.58 -5.07
N ALA A 293 -7.74 -19.50 -6.02
CA ALA A 293 -8.74 -19.88 -7.01
C ALA A 293 -10.00 -20.48 -6.36
N ASP A 294 -9.80 -21.38 -5.39
CA ASP A 294 -10.87 -22.08 -4.70
C ASP A 294 -11.44 -21.21 -3.57
N GLN A 295 -12.77 -21.07 -3.51
CA GLN A 295 -13.44 -20.20 -2.53
C GLN A 295 -13.16 -20.63 -1.08
N GLN A 296 -13.04 -21.94 -0.83
CA GLN A 296 -12.75 -22.50 0.50
C GLN A 296 -11.38 -22.09 1.05
N ASP A 297 -10.43 -21.74 0.17
CA ASP A 297 -9.08 -21.33 0.55
C ASP A 297 -8.98 -19.81 0.81
N ARG A 298 -10.08 -19.07 0.60
CA ARG A 298 -10.12 -17.63 0.81
C ARG A 298 -10.53 -17.31 2.24
N SER A 299 -9.69 -16.53 2.91
CA SER A 299 -10.10 -15.82 4.13
C SER A 299 -11.25 -14.84 3.84
N PHE A 300 -11.96 -14.41 4.89
CA PHE A 300 -13.02 -13.40 4.77
C PHE A 300 -12.54 -12.11 4.05
N ALA A 301 -11.32 -11.66 4.34
CA ALA A 301 -10.75 -10.49 3.69
C ALA A 301 -10.49 -10.71 2.18
N GLN A 302 -10.00 -11.90 1.81
CA GLN A 302 -9.82 -12.29 0.41
C GLN A 302 -11.15 -12.43 -0.32
N GLN A 303 -12.17 -12.97 0.34
CA GLN A 303 -13.51 -13.06 -0.25
C GLN A 303 -14.14 -11.67 -0.46
N ARG A 304 -14.01 -10.75 0.50
CA ARG A 304 -14.46 -9.35 0.33
C ARG A 304 -13.72 -8.69 -0.84
N ARG A 305 -12.41 -8.92 -0.97
CA ARG A 305 -11.60 -8.41 -2.08
C ARG A 305 -12.06 -8.98 -3.43
N TRP A 306 -12.36 -10.29 -3.49
CA TRP A 306 -12.92 -10.92 -4.70
C TRP A 306 -14.21 -10.24 -5.16
N LEU A 307 -15.18 -10.06 -4.26
CA LEU A 307 -16.45 -9.39 -4.59
C LEU A 307 -16.22 -7.96 -5.12
N GLY A 308 -15.24 -7.26 -4.56
CA GLY A 308 -14.79 -5.97 -5.05
C GLY A 308 -14.25 -6.03 -6.47
N ILE A 309 -13.31 -6.94 -6.74
CA ILE A 309 -12.70 -7.15 -8.06
C ILE A 309 -13.77 -7.52 -9.10
N GLU A 310 -14.63 -8.48 -8.79
CA GLU A 310 -15.69 -8.96 -9.69
C GLU A 310 -16.61 -7.83 -10.14
N SER A 311 -17.00 -6.96 -9.20
CA SER A 311 -17.87 -5.81 -9.47
C SER A 311 -17.13 -4.67 -10.19
N LEU A 312 -15.87 -4.39 -9.80
CA LEU A 312 -15.06 -3.33 -10.39
C LEU A 312 -14.66 -3.64 -11.84
N THR A 313 -14.27 -4.88 -12.13
CA THR A 313 -13.77 -5.29 -13.45
C THR A 313 -14.77 -5.06 -14.57
N ALA A 314 -16.08 -5.21 -14.31
CA ALA A 314 -17.13 -4.88 -15.26
C ALA A 314 -17.16 -3.39 -15.65
N ARG A 315 -16.71 -2.50 -14.73
CA ARG A 315 -16.55 -1.06 -15.01
C ARG A 315 -15.25 -0.81 -15.77
N VAL A 316 -14.13 -1.38 -15.33
CA VAL A 316 -12.80 -1.12 -15.90
C VAL A 316 -12.65 -1.64 -17.34
N PHE A 317 -13.24 -2.80 -17.63
CA PHE A 317 -13.18 -3.47 -18.93
C PHE A 317 -14.60 -3.66 -19.48
N PRO A 318 -15.27 -2.59 -19.94
CA PRO A 318 -16.65 -2.67 -20.38
C PRO A 318 -16.80 -3.53 -21.64
N GLY A 319 -17.86 -4.35 -21.69
CA GLY A 319 -18.16 -5.23 -22.82
C GLY A 319 -17.24 -6.45 -22.93
N ARG A 320 -16.60 -6.84 -21.82
CA ARG A 320 -15.68 -7.96 -21.70
C ARG A 320 -16.08 -8.90 -20.58
#